data_AF-A0A383AQ72-F1
#
_entry.id   AF-A0A383AQ72-F1
#
_cell.length_a   1.000
_cell.length_b   1.000
_cell.length_c   1.000
_cell.angle_alpha   90.00
_cell.angle_beta   90.00
_cell.angle_gamma   90.00
#
_symmetry.space_group_name_H-M   'P 1'
#
loop_
_entity.id
_entity.type
_entity.pdbx_description
1 polymer ?
#
loop_
_entity_poly.entity_id
_entity_poly.type
_entity_poly.pdbx_seq_one_letter_code
_entity_poly.pdbx_strand_id
1 'polypeptide(L)'
;MKPILSKPSKLDGVLSFDLPLITCHDRCLYFDDNICYTKNNSRENFKPRINKLKRNLKLIRSDKFVKKLTYAIIRTKRLYFRFFSSGQVEDLSQLIKVLKVCTILKNVKFAIMCNSDIIFSQLIQSGYKIPKNANLLLSNYEPNKKTPEFMKNYLI
;
A
#
# COMPACT_ATOMS: atom_id res chain seq x y z
N MET A 1 14.41 -11.61 8.00
CA MET A 1 14.12 -10.30 7.38
C MET A 1 13.14 -9.49 8.21
N LYS A 2 13.56 -8.30 8.68
CA LYS A 2 12.78 -7.31 9.45
C LYS A 2 12.14 -6.29 8.49
N PRO A 3 10.87 -5.85 8.71
CA PRO A 3 10.26 -4.77 7.93
C PRO A 3 11.02 -3.46 8.12
N ILE A 4 11.06 -2.62 7.09
CA ILE A 4 11.62 -1.28 7.18
C ILE A 4 10.48 -0.28 7.01
N LEU A 5 10.18 0.43 8.09
CA LEU A 5 9.10 1.43 8.13
C LEU A 5 9.62 2.79 7.65
N SER A 6 8.77 3.57 6.99
CA SER A 6 9.05 4.97 6.62
C SER A 6 8.49 5.90 7.69
N LYS A 7 9.18 7.02 7.93
CA LYS A 7 8.67 8.18 8.65
C LYS A 7 8.36 9.28 7.62
N PRO A 8 7.13 9.38 7.10
CA PRO A 8 6.74 10.49 6.23
C PRO A 8 6.93 11.83 6.96
N SER A 9 7.71 12.74 6.38
CA SER A 9 7.99 14.06 6.97
C SER A 9 6.75 14.96 7.07
N LYS A 10 5.74 14.72 6.22
CA LYS A 10 4.50 15.50 6.16
C LYS A 10 3.40 15.00 7.11
N LEU A 11 3.58 13.84 7.74
CA LEU A 11 2.59 13.23 8.63
C LEU A 11 3.27 12.82 9.93
N ASP A 12 3.28 13.74 10.89
CA ASP A 12 3.92 13.49 12.18
C ASP A 12 3.24 12.32 12.91
N GLY A 13 4.05 11.51 13.58
CA GLY A 13 3.60 10.33 14.32
C GLY A 13 3.07 9.16 13.48
N VAL A 14 2.98 9.29 12.15
CA VAL A 14 2.55 8.21 11.25
C VAL A 14 3.76 7.44 10.75
N LEU A 15 3.72 6.12 10.80
CA LEU A 15 4.70 5.26 10.12
C LEU A 15 4.07 4.64 8.87
N SER A 16 4.89 4.34 7.86
CA SER A 16 4.38 3.63 6.68
C SER A 16 5.17 2.40 6.26
N PHE A 17 4.46 1.48 5.61
CA PHE A 17 5.03 0.34 4.89
C PHE A 17 4.71 0.49 3.41
N ASP A 18 5.74 0.80 2.62
CA ASP A 18 5.59 1.09 1.19
C ASP A 18 6.20 -0.03 0.33
N LEU A 19 5.67 -0.19 -0.87
CA LEU A 19 6.10 -1.14 -1.90
C LEU A 19 6.68 -0.41 -3.11
N PRO A 20 7.52 -1.08 -3.92
CA PRO A 20 8.01 -0.52 -5.17
C PRO A 20 6.87 -0.43 -6.19
N LEU A 21 6.93 0.58 -7.05
CA LEU A 21 5.91 0.90 -8.04
C LEU A 21 5.98 0.05 -9.32
N ILE A 22 6.21 -1.25 -9.18
CA ILE A 22 6.53 -2.12 -10.34
C ILE A 22 5.43 -2.10 -11.40
N THR A 23 4.14 -2.08 -11.02
CA THR A 23 3.01 -2.04 -11.96
C THR A 23 2.38 -0.65 -12.12
N CYS A 24 2.88 0.35 -11.37
CA CYS A 24 2.40 1.73 -11.47
C CYS A 24 3.15 2.52 -12.55
N HIS A 25 4.34 2.06 -12.95
CA HIS A 25 5.10 2.70 -14.02
C HIS A 25 4.30 2.77 -15.31
N ASP A 26 3.71 1.65 -15.75
CA ASP A 26 2.93 1.62 -16.99
C ASP A 26 1.64 2.44 -16.89
N ARG A 27 0.97 2.42 -15.73
CA ARG A 27 -0.27 3.22 -15.50
C ARG A 27 -0.02 4.72 -15.52
N CYS A 28 1.14 5.15 -15.06
CA CYS A 28 1.55 6.55 -15.13
C CYS A 28 1.90 7.00 -16.55
N LEU A 29 2.36 6.10 -17.42
CA LEU A 29 2.65 6.41 -18.83
C LEU A 29 1.35 6.63 -19.64
N TYR A 30 0.23 6.03 -19.23
CA TYR A 30 -1.07 6.19 -19.90
C TYR A 30 -1.73 7.56 -19.69
N PHE A 31 -1.45 8.23 -18.56
CA PHE A 31 -1.99 9.54 -18.24
C PHE A 31 -0.84 10.50 -17.95
N ASP A 32 -0.32 11.12 -19.01
CA ASP A 32 0.61 12.26 -19.02
C ASP A 32 1.75 12.22 -17.97
N ASP A 33 2.98 12.07 -18.44
CA ASP A 33 4.20 11.96 -17.63
C ASP A 33 4.34 13.06 -16.55
N ASN A 34 3.68 14.20 -16.72
CA ASN A 34 3.69 15.33 -15.78
C ASN A 34 2.87 15.10 -14.49
N ILE A 35 1.89 14.19 -14.48
CA ILE A 35 0.96 14.02 -13.35
C ILE A 35 1.42 12.92 -12.38
N CYS A 36 2.30 12.02 -12.81
CA CYS A 36 2.80 10.95 -11.96
C CYS A 36 3.78 11.45 -10.91
N TYR A 37 3.26 11.88 -9.75
CA TYR A 37 4.04 12.42 -8.62
C TYR A 37 5.20 11.50 -8.23
N THR A 38 5.05 10.19 -8.36
CA THR A 38 6.10 9.24 -7.98
C THR A 38 7.22 9.10 -9.02
N LYS A 39 6.93 9.26 -10.32
CA LYS A 39 7.94 9.26 -11.40
C LYS A 39 8.78 10.55 -11.34
N ASN A 40 8.13 11.67 -11.05
CA ASN A 40 8.77 13.00 -11.02
C ASN A 40 9.46 13.29 -9.67
N ASN A 41 9.33 12.40 -8.68
CA ASN A 41 9.99 12.55 -7.39
C ASN A 41 11.36 11.87 -7.38
N SER A 42 12.42 12.66 -7.56
CA SER A 42 13.82 12.20 -7.54
C SER A 42 14.20 11.40 -6.29
N ARG A 43 13.51 11.61 -5.15
CA ARG A 43 13.75 10.87 -3.90
C ARG A 43 13.36 9.40 -4.00
N GLU A 44 12.47 9.03 -4.91
CA GLU A 44 12.09 7.63 -5.14
C GLU A 44 13.18 6.85 -5.90
N ASN A 45 14.02 7.55 -6.66
CA ASN A 45 15.16 6.97 -7.38
C ASN A 45 16.41 6.77 -6.50
N PHE A 46 16.35 7.17 -5.23
CA PHE A 46 17.48 7.03 -4.31
C PHE A 46 17.72 5.56 -3.95
N LYS A 47 18.95 5.06 -4.13
CA LYS A 47 19.30 3.63 -3.97
C LYS A 47 18.88 3.03 -2.61
N PRO A 48 19.07 3.69 -1.45
CA PRO A 48 18.52 3.24 -0.18
C PRO A 48 17.00 3.09 -0.14
N ARG A 49 16.26 3.99 -0.78
CA ARG A 49 14.79 3.92 -0.90
C ARG A 49 14.39 2.71 -1.74
N ILE A 50 15.01 2.51 -2.90
CA ILE A 50 14.76 1.35 -3.77
C ILE A 50 15.01 0.03 -3.02
N ASN A 51 16.15 -0.09 -2.34
CA ASN A 51 16.50 -1.31 -1.59
C ASN A 51 15.51 -1.61 -0.47
N LYS A 52 15.04 -0.57 0.23
CA LYS A 52 13.99 -0.67 1.24
C LYS A 52 12.69 -1.21 0.64
N LEU A 53 12.23 -0.62 -0.47
CA LEU A 53 11.00 -1.05 -1.15
C LEU A 53 11.10 -2.50 -1.61
N LYS A 54 12.20 -2.89 -2.26
CA LYS A 54 12.45 -4.28 -2.67
C LYS A 54 12.43 -5.26 -1.48
N ARG A 55 13.00 -4.87 -0.34
CA ARG A 55 12.96 -5.69 0.88
C ARG A 55 11.54 -5.81 1.44
N ASN A 56 10.77 -4.73 1.45
CA ASN A 56 9.38 -4.74 1.89
C ASN A 56 8.52 -5.63 0.97
N LEU A 57 8.72 -5.57 -0.35
CA LEU A 57 8.08 -6.44 -1.33
C LEU A 57 8.35 -7.92 -1.04
N LYS A 58 9.62 -8.28 -0.85
CA LYS A 58 10.00 -9.66 -0.47
C LYS A 58 9.36 -10.07 0.86
N LEU A 59 9.15 -9.15 1.80
CA LEU A 59 8.52 -9.47 3.08
C LEU A 59 7.03 -9.76 2.89
N ILE A 60 6.28 -8.90 2.18
CA ILE A 60 4.83 -9.05 2.05
C ILE A 60 4.42 -10.29 1.26
N ARG A 61 5.23 -10.68 0.28
CA ARG A 61 5.05 -11.93 -0.45
C ARG A 61 5.30 -13.16 0.43
N SER A 62 6.13 -13.06 1.47
CA SER A 62 6.39 -14.17 2.40
C SER A 62 5.28 -14.41 3.42
N ASP A 63 5.17 -15.65 3.93
CA ASP A 63 4.21 -16.02 4.97
C ASP A 63 4.53 -15.41 6.34
N LYS A 64 5.76 -14.93 6.51
CA LYS A 64 6.23 -14.28 7.74
C LYS A 64 5.80 -12.82 7.83
N PHE A 65 5.14 -12.26 6.81
CA PHE A 65 4.75 -10.85 6.74
C PHE A 65 3.95 -10.42 7.97
N VAL A 66 2.80 -11.07 8.21
CA VAL A 66 1.84 -10.67 9.24
C VAL A 66 2.53 -10.64 10.61
N LYS A 67 3.15 -11.77 11.02
CA LYS A 67 3.86 -11.88 12.30
C LYS A 67 4.91 -10.78 12.48
N LYS A 68 5.76 -10.57 11.46
CA LYS A 68 6.90 -9.66 11.59
C LYS A 68 6.52 -8.20 11.52
N LEU A 69 5.53 -7.85 10.70
CA LEU A 69 5.07 -6.48 10.63
C LEU A 69 4.31 -6.10 11.88
N THR A 70 3.42 -6.98 12.38
CA THR A 70 2.72 -6.79 13.65
C THR A 70 3.70 -6.50 14.79
N TYR A 71 4.73 -7.36 14.96
CA TYR A 71 5.74 -7.16 16.00
C TYR A 71 6.50 -5.83 15.84
N ALA A 72 6.82 -5.43 14.60
CA ALA A 72 7.51 -4.18 14.35
C ALA A 72 6.63 -2.97 14.70
N ILE A 73 5.33 -2.99 14.38
CA ILE A 73 4.41 -1.89 14.69
C ILE A 73 4.23 -1.76 16.21
N ILE A 74 4.05 -2.87 16.94
CA ILE A 74 3.90 -2.86 18.40
C ILE A 74 5.08 -2.13 19.06
N ARG A 75 6.31 -2.43 18.62
CA ARG A 75 7.53 -1.80 19.17
C ARG A 75 7.62 -0.30 18.92
N THR A 76 6.89 0.24 17.94
CA THR A 76 6.94 1.67 17.63
C THR A 76 6.08 2.50 18.57
N LYS A 77 5.12 1.89 19.28
CA LYS A 77 4.12 2.56 20.14
C LYS A 77 3.33 3.66 19.42
N ARG A 78 3.23 3.60 18.08
CA ARG A 78 2.47 4.55 17.28
C ARG A 78 1.02 4.11 17.15
N LEU A 79 0.11 5.08 17.24
CA LEU A 79 -1.33 4.87 17.10
C LEU A 79 -1.80 4.96 15.64
N TYR A 80 -0.97 5.52 14.76
CA TYR A 80 -1.31 5.74 13.36
C TYR A 80 -0.30 5.05 12.45
N PHE A 81 -0.82 4.31 11.48
CA PHE A 81 0.00 3.59 10.52
C PHE A 81 -0.60 3.65 9.12
N ARG A 82 0.26 3.69 8.11
CA ARG A 82 -0.15 3.80 6.72
C ARG A 82 0.46 2.70 5.87
N PHE A 83 -0.34 2.07 5.04
CA PHE A 83 0.12 1.14 4.02
C PHE A 83 0.13 1.81 2.66
N PHE A 84 1.19 1.51 1.90
CA PHE A 84 1.32 1.80 0.47
C PHE A 84 1.10 3.28 0.15
N SER A 85 2.05 4.14 0.53
CA SER A 85 1.93 5.59 0.28
C SER A 85 1.55 5.98 -1.16
N SER A 86 1.91 5.14 -2.12
CA SER A 86 1.68 5.34 -3.55
C SER A 86 0.56 4.44 -4.12
N GLY A 87 -0.24 3.79 -3.25
CA GLY A 87 -1.40 2.99 -3.65
C GLY A 87 -1.10 1.59 -4.19
N GLN A 88 0.16 1.16 -4.24
CA GLN A 88 0.54 -0.12 -4.84
C GLN A 88 0.00 -1.32 -4.04
N VAL A 89 -0.90 -2.08 -4.67
CA VAL A 89 -1.35 -3.40 -4.21
C VAL A 89 -1.27 -4.37 -5.40
N GLU A 90 -0.63 -5.52 -5.22
CA GLU A 90 -0.43 -6.50 -6.29
C GLU A 90 -1.69 -7.32 -6.58
N ASP A 91 -2.34 -7.80 -5.53
CA ASP A 91 -3.49 -8.71 -5.63
C ASP A 91 -4.34 -8.68 -4.34
N LEU A 92 -5.49 -9.35 -4.39
CA LEU A 92 -6.38 -9.49 -3.22
C LEU A 92 -5.71 -10.19 -2.04
N SER A 93 -4.87 -11.20 -2.27
CA SER A 93 -4.18 -11.97 -1.21
C SER A 93 -3.25 -11.07 -0.39
N GLN A 94 -2.55 -10.16 -1.07
CA GLN A 94 -1.73 -9.14 -0.46
C GLN A 94 -2.56 -8.19 0.42
N LEU A 95 -3.71 -7.72 -0.08
CA LEU A 95 -4.61 -6.87 0.71
C LEU A 95 -5.15 -7.61 1.95
N ILE A 96 -5.54 -8.88 1.81
CA ILE A 96 -5.98 -9.71 2.94
C ILE A 96 -4.87 -9.85 3.99
N LYS A 97 -3.60 -10.03 3.58
CA LYS A 97 -2.47 -10.07 4.52
C LYS A 97 -2.33 -8.76 5.30
N VAL A 98 -2.55 -7.61 4.65
CA VAL A 98 -2.55 -6.30 5.31
C VAL A 98 -3.71 -6.20 6.31
N LEU A 99 -4.93 -6.57 5.91
CA LEU A 99 -6.10 -6.54 6.79
C LEU A 99 -5.95 -7.46 8.00
N LYS A 100 -5.28 -8.61 7.85
CA LYS A 100 -4.93 -9.49 8.99
C LYS A 100 -4.06 -8.76 10.03
N VAL A 101 -3.13 -7.90 9.61
CA VAL A 101 -2.34 -7.06 10.54
C VAL A 101 -3.26 -6.08 11.28
N CYS A 102 -4.19 -5.45 10.57
CA CYS A 102 -5.16 -4.52 11.16
C CYS A 102 -6.06 -5.20 12.20
N THR A 103 -6.52 -6.42 11.93
CA THR A 103 -7.32 -7.24 12.86
C THR A 103 -6.58 -7.53 14.16
N ILE A 104 -5.27 -7.82 14.07
CA ILE A 104 -4.44 -8.11 15.25
C ILE A 104 -4.19 -6.84 16.06
N LEU A 105 -3.97 -5.70 15.40
CA LEU A 105 -3.57 -4.43 16.03
C LEU A 105 -4.75 -3.48 16.22
N LYS A 106 -5.72 -3.89 17.03
CA LYS A 106 -6.99 -3.15 17.25
C LYS A 106 -6.83 -1.69 17.70
N ASN A 107 -5.74 -1.37 18.40
CA ASN A 107 -5.49 -0.02 18.95
C ASN A 107 -4.77 0.92 17.96
N VAL A 108 -4.38 0.42 16.78
CA VAL A 108 -3.73 1.23 15.74
C VAL A 108 -4.75 1.56 14.67
N LYS A 109 -4.83 2.82 14.27
CA LYS A 109 -5.63 3.32 13.14
C LYS A 109 -4.79 3.20 11.86
N PHE A 110 -5.36 2.53 10.86
CA PHE A 110 -4.71 2.23 9.59
C PHE A 110 -5.34 3.02 8.44
N ALA A 111 -4.49 3.62 7.61
CA ALA A 111 -4.86 4.09 6.28
C ALA A 111 -4.18 3.19 5.23
N ILE A 112 -4.96 2.61 4.32
CA ILE A 112 -4.45 1.70 3.28
C ILE A 112 -4.85 2.29 1.93
N MET A 113 -3.88 2.74 1.16
CA MET A 113 -4.15 3.23 -0.19
C MET A 113 -4.07 2.08 -1.19
N CYS A 114 -5.01 2.03 -2.12
CA CYS A 114 -5.04 1.08 -3.23
C CYS A 114 -5.32 1.81 -4.53
N ASN A 115 -4.57 1.51 -5.58
CA ASN A 115 -4.69 2.13 -6.90
C ASN A 115 -5.59 1.34 -7.87
N SER A 116 -6.32 0.34 -7.37
CA SER A 116 -7.17 -0.53 -8.18
C SER A 116 -8.50 -0.79 -7.46
N ASP A 117 -9.58 -0.25 -8.03
CA ASP A 117 -10.95 -0.52 -7.60
C ASP A 117 -11.40 -1.97 -7.87
N ILE A 118 -10.73 -2.68 -8.78
CA ILE A 118 -10.93 -4.11 -9.02
C ILE A 118 -10.63 -4.91 -7.76
N ILE A 119 -9.52 -4.61 -7.08
CA ILE A 119 -9.14 -5.31 -5.84
C ILE A 119 -10.18 -5.05 -4.74
N PHE A 120 -10.73 -3.83 -4.67
CA PHE A 120 -11.82 -3.52 -3.74
C PHE A 120 -13.10 -4.27 -4.10
N SER A 121 -13.46 -4.33 -5.37
CA SER A 121 -14.61 -5.10 -5.84
C SER A 121 -14.47 -6.58 -5.48
N GLN A 122 -13.29 -7.17 -5.70
CA GLN A 122 -12.99 -8.55 -5.32
C GLN A 122 -13.09 -8.79 -3.81
N LEU A 123 -12.60 -7.85 -2.99
CA LEU A 123 -12.69 -7.92 -1.52
C LEU A 123 -14.15 -7.88 -1.04
N ILE A 124 -14.97 -7.02 -1.65
CA ILE A 124 -16.41 -6.90 -1.34
C ILE A 124 -17.13 -8.18 -1.75
N GLN A 125 -16.89 -8.67 -2.98
CA GLN A 125 -17.48 -9.91 -3.49
C GLN A 125 -17.09 -11.13 -2.66
N SER A 126 -15.88 -11.17 -2.10
CA SER A 126 -15.46 -12.26 -1.22
C SER A 126 -16.13 -12.23 0.17
N GLY A 127 -16.93 -11.20 0.48
CA GLY A 127 -17.57 -11.03 1.78
C GLY A 127 -16.59 -10.78 2.94
N TYR A 128 -15.37 -10.31 2.64
CA TYR A 128 -14.35 -10.13 3.68
C TYR A 128 -14.71 -8.95 4.58
N LYS A 129 -14.77 -9.18 5.90
CA LYS A 129 -15.07 -8.12 6.87
C LYS A 129 -13.86 -7.24 7.12
N ILE A 130 -13.93 -5.98 6.69
CA ILE A 130 -12.89 -4.98 6.92
C ILE A 130 -12.85 -4.62 8.42
N PRO A 131 -11.67 -4.63 9.07
CA PRO A 131 -11.53 -4.21 10.46
C PRO A 131 -11.92 -2.74 10.67
N LYS A 132 -12.64 -2.42 11.76
CA LYS A 132 -13.12 -1.05 12.05
C LYS A 132 -12.01 0.00 12.14
N ASN A 133 -10.78 -0.43 12.44
CA ASN A 133 -9.60 0.41 12.54
C ASN A 133 -8.84 0.55 11.20
N ALA A 134 -9.35 -0.02 10.10
CA ALA A 134 -8.77 0.07 8.77
C ALA A 134 -9.62 0.94 7.85
N ASN A 135 -9.01 2.01 7.32
CA ASN A 135 -9.61 2.87 6.30
C ASN A 135 -8.98 2.55 4.94
N LEU A 136 -9.80 2.05 4.01
CA LEU A 136 -9.41 1.77 2.63
C LEU A 136 -9.64 3.02 1.77
N LEU A 137 -8.60 3.47 1.08
CA LEU A 137 -8.62 4.68 0.26
C LEU A 137 -8.30 4.32 -1.18
N LEU A 138 -9.22 4.63 -2.10
CA LEU A 138 -8.96 4.52 -3.53
C LEU A 138 -8.05 5.68 -3.96
N SER A 139 -6.87 5.35 -4.46
CA SER A 139 -5.86 6.27 -4.96
C SER A 139 -5.75 6.10 -6.47
N ASN A 140 -6.77 6.57 -7.19
CA ASN A 140 -6.84 6.52 -8.65
C ASN A 140 -6.24 7.79 -9.30
N TYR A 141 -5.98 7.76 -10.61
CA TYR A 141 -5.43 8.91 -11.36
C TYR A 141 -6.32 10.15 -11.22
N GLU A 142 -7.64 9.93 -11.22
CA GLU A 142 -8.63 10.92 -10.83
C GLU A 142 -9.16 10.60 -9.42
N PRO A 143 -8.98 11.50 -8.44
CA PRO A 143 -9.48 11.31 -7.09
C PRO A 143 -10.97 10.96 -7.11
N ASN A 144 -11.36 9.92 -6.37
CA ASN A 144 -12.74 9.48 -6.21
C ASN A 144 -13.47 9.05 -7.49
N LYS A 145 -12.76 8.77 -8.60
CA LYS A 145 -13.37 8.15 -9.79
C LYS A 145 -13.01 6.67 -9.89
N LYS A 146 -13.91 5.89 -10.51
CA LYS A 146 -13.68 4.46 -10.81
C LYS A 146 -12.56 4.32 -11.84
N THR A 147 -11.92 3.16 -11.87
CA THR A 147 -10.94 2.86 -12.92
C THR A 147 -11.68 2.68 -14.24
N PRO A 148 -11.25 3.35 -15.32
CA PRO A 148 -11.84 3.19 -16.64
C PRO A 148 -11.85 1.73 -17.10
N GLU A 149 -12.91 1.32 -17.79
CA GLU A 149 -13.14 -0.06 -18.23
C GLU A 149 -11.95 -0.62 -19.03
N PHE A 150 -11.42 0.17 -19.96
CA PHE A 150 -10.30 -0.23 -20.82
C PHE A 150 -9.00 -0.50 -20.06
N MET A 151 -8.82 0.11 -18.87
CA MET A 151 -7.65 -0.12 -18.03
C MET A 151 -7.75 -1.42 -17.24
N LYS A 152 -8.95 -1.96 -17.04
CA LYS A 152 -9.14 -3.17 -16.24
C LYS A 152 -8.37 -4.37 -16.79
N ASN A 153 -8.22 -4.44 -18.10
CA ASN A 153 -7.49 -5.53 -18.78
C ASN A 153 -5.97 -5.47 -18.60
N TYR A 154 -5.41 -4.32 -18.20
CA TYR A 154 -3.97 -4.13 -17.92
C TYR A 154 -3.64 -4.27 -16.43
N LEU A 155 -4.64 -4.58 -15.59
CA LEU A 155 -4.51 -4.67 -14.13
C LEU A 155 -4.48 -6.11 -13.62
N ILE A 156 -4.67 -7.10 -14.51
CA ILE A 156 -4.66 -8.54 -14.24
C ILE A 156 -3.28 -9.11 -14.61
#